data_AF-A0A8S3JSL9-F1
#
_entry.id   AF-A0A8S3JSL9-F1
#
_cell.length_a   1.000
_cell.length_b   1.000
_cell.length_c   1.000
_cell.angle_alpha   90.00
_cell.angle_beta   90.00
_cell.angle_gamma   90.00
#
_symmetry.space_group_name_H-M   'P 1'
#
loop_
_entity.id
_entity.type
_entity.pdbx_description
1 polymer ?
#
loop_
_entity_poly.entity_id
_entity_poly.type
_entity_poly.pdbx_seq_one_letter_code
_entity_poly.pdbx_strand_id
1 'polypeptide(L)'
;MKCCRADGLILKPDLPLTTINRLASDWAFYNGVSQGELYSTRTTINDQTFHVIFASAMKQDYLVYPSMIGAQPGVIWSYDNSSIVSVFDDINPLNVSASKCHDLSICLWYVSPVIELTGSTKYALLGECNKWTAISHQRIISIDNQI
;
A
#
# COMPACT_ATOMS: atom_id res chain seq x y z
N MET A 1 3.64 18.65 8.47
CA MET A 1 4.41 17.37 8.40
C MET A 1 3.52 16.24 7.89
N LYS A 2 4.06 15.38 7.02
CA LYS A 2 3.32 14.29 6.34
C LYS A 2 3.29 12.97 7.14
N CYS A 3 4.29 12.74 7.98
CA CYS A 3 4.42 11.57 8.88
C CYS A 3 3.50 11.62 10.10
N CYS A 4 3.08 12.82 10.49
CA CYS A 4 2.81 13.11 11.88
C CYS A 4 1.50 13.87 12.02
N ARG A 5 0.87 13.71 13.18
CA ARG A 5 -0.27 14.50 13.65
C ARG A 5 0.18 15.95 13.92
N ALA A 6 -0.79 16.82 14.20
CA ALA A 6 -0.53 18.23 14.52
C ALA A 6 0.27 18.39 15.82
N ASP A 7 0.14 17.43 16.76
CA ASP A 7 0.86 17.35 18.03
C ASP A 7 2.28 16.77 17.90
N GLY A 8 2.72 16.41 16.69
CA GLY A 8 4.04 15.82 16.43
C GLY A 8 4.10 14.30 16.61
N LEU A 9 3.01 13.64 17.02
CA LEU A 9 2.99 12.18 17.12
C LEU A 9 3.04 11.55 15.72
N ILE A 10 4.02 10.66 15.50
CA ILE A 10 4.17 9.90 14.25
C ILE A 10 3.00 8.92 14.13
N LEU A 11 2.33 8.96 12.98
CA LEU A 11 1.33 7.96 12.58
C LEU A 11 2.06 6.70 12.15
N LYS A 12 1.66 5.57 12.75
CA LYS A 12 2.30 4.28 12.52
C LYS A 12 1.29 3.29 11.93
N PRO A 13 1.71 2.46 10.97
CA PRO A 13 1.03 1.22 10.66
C PRO A 13 1.23 0.19 11.79
N ASP A 14 0.55 -0.96 11.69
CA ASP A 14 0.64 -2.02 12.72
C ASP A 14 1.95 -2.79 12.63
N LEU A 15 2.51 -2.90 11.43
CA LEU A 15 3.80 -3.53 11.17
C LEU A 15 4.78 -2.53 10.57
N PRO A 16 6.09 -2.66 10.82
CA PRO A 16 7.07 -1.83 10.11
C PRO A 16 6.99 -2.06 8.60
N LEU A 17 7.50 -1.10 7.83
CA LEU A 17 7.69 -1.24 6.39
C LEU A 17 8.78 -2.29 6.14
N THR A 18 8.43 -3.41 5.52
CA THR A 18 9.33 -4.56 5.30
C THR A 18 9.39 -4.97 3.84
N THR A 19 10.51 -5.52 3.41
CA THR A 19 10.69 -6.03 2.04
C THR A 19 9.66 -7.10 1.74
N ILE A 20 9.08 -7.07 0.54
CA ILE A 20 8.14 -8.09 0.10
C ILE A 20 8.89 -9.43 -0.03
N ASN A 21 8.37 -10.49 0.59
CA ASN A 21 9.02 -11.82 0.60
C ASN A 21 9.37 -12.33 -0.80
N ARG A 22 8.53 -12.04 -1.80
CA ARG A 22 8.79 -12.41 -3.19
C ARG A 22 10.06 -11.73 -3.73
N LEU A 23 10.23 -10.44 -3.47
CA LEU A 23 11.42 -9.70 -3.89
C LEU A 23 12.68 -10.25 -3.21
N ALA A 24 12.61 -10.52 -1.90
CA ALA A 24 13.71 -11.13 -1.16
C ALA A 24 14.06 -12.54 -1.69
N SER A 25 13.03 -13.32 -2.06
CA SER A 25 13.19 -14.63 -2.71
C SER A 25 13.85 -14.48 -4.08
N ASP A 26 13.39 -13.54 -4.91
CA ASP A 26 13.98 -13.28 -6.22
C ASP A 26 15.46 -12.90 -6.05
N TRP A 27 15.81 -12.02 -5.12
CA TRP A 27 17.22 -11.69 -4.82
C TRP A 27 18.06 -12.93 -4.49
N ALA A 28 17.53 -13.85 -3.67
CA ALA A 28 18.23 -15.09 -3.32
C ALA A 28 18.44 -16.02 -4.53
N PHE A 29 17.46 -16.12 -5.44
CA PHE A 29 17.55 -16.97 -6.63
C PHE A 29 18.35 -16.34 -7.80
N TYR A 30 18.44 -15.02 -7.87
CA TYR A 30 19.18 -14.28 -8.91
C TYR A 30 20.61 -13.92 -8.47
N ASN A 31 21.36 -14.89 -7.93
CA ASN A 31 22.76 -14.72 -7.51
C ASN A 31 23.02 -13.53 -6.57
N GLY A 32 22.04 -13.13 -5.76
CA GLY A 32 22.16 -12.00 -4.84
C GLY A 32 22.04 -10.62 -5.50
N VAL A 33 21.62 -10.53 -6.77
CA VAL A 33 21.46 -9.24 -7.45
C VAL A 33 20.12 -8.62 -7.05
N SER A 34 20.18 -7.46 -6.39
CA SER A 34 18.99 -6.69 -6.03
C SER A 34 18.27 -6.17 -7.27
N GLN A 35 16.96 -6.38 -7.30
CA GLN A 35 16.04 -5.87 -8.32
C GLN A 35 15.51 -4.46 -8.01
N GLY A 36 15.90 -3.90 -6.85
CA GLY A 36 15.42 -2.62 -6.36
C GLY A 36 14.69 -2.69 -5.03
N GLU A 37 14.36 -1.53 -4.48
CA GLU A 37 13.86 -1.38 -3.11
C GLU A 37 12.33 -1.37 -3.11
N LEU A 38 11.70 -2.51 -2.83
CA LEU A 38 10.24 -2.65 -2.77
C LEU A 38 9.76 -3.21 -1.43
N TYR A 39 8.89 -2.46 -0.78
CA TYR A 39 8.45 -2.72 0.58
C TYR A 39 6.94 -2.60 0.71
N SER A 40 6.38 -3.31 1.69
CA SER A 40 5.00 -3.14 2.10
C SER A 40 4.85 -3.12 3.62
N THR A 41 3.77 -2.49 4.06
CA THR A 41 3.27 -2.53 5.43
C THR A 41 1.76 -2.60 5.40
N ARG A 42 1.14 -2.88 6.55
CA ARG A 42 -0.30 -2.93 6.71
C ARG A 42 -0.78 -2.32 8.01
N THR A 43 -2.04 -1.89 7.97
CA THR A 43 -2.86 -1.56 9.14
C THR A 43 -4.15 -2.34 9.02
N THR A 44 -4.57 -3.03 10.08
CA THR A 44 -5.79 -3.82 10.11
C THR A 44 -6.77 -3.19 11.10
N ILE A 45 -7.84 -2.56 10.60
CA ILE A 45 -8.92 -2.03 11.45
C ILE A 45 -10.10 -3.00 11.37
N ASN A 46 -10.53 -3.56 12.51
CA ASN A 46 -11.47 -4.67 12.55
C ASN A 46 -10.97 -5.85 11.68
N ASP A 47 -11.71 -6.22 10.63
CA ASP A 47 -11.34 -7.27 9.67
C ASP A 47 -10.85 -6.70 8.32
N GLN A 48 -10.65 -5.39 8.22
CA GLN A 48 -10.25 -4.71 6.99
C GLN A 48 -8.76 -4.39 7.04
N THR A 49 -8.00 -4.92 6.09
CA THR A 49 -6.54 -4.71 6.03
C THR A 49 -6.17 -3.76 4.90
N PHE A 50 -5.57 -2.64 5.27
CA PHE A 50 -5.08 -1.60 4.39
C PHE A 50 -3.57 -1.75 4.23
N HIS A 51 -3.05 -1.47 3.05
CA HIS A 51 -1.61 -1.58 2.80
C HIS A 51 -1.02 -0.27 2.30
N VAL A 52 0.27 -0.10 2.58
CA VAL A 52 1.12 0.90 1.94
C VAL A 52 2.20 0.13 1.18
N ILE A 53 2.40 0.47 -0.09
CA ILE A 53 3.47 -0.06 -0.94
C ILE A 53 4.44 1.07 -1.22
N PHE A 54 5.71 0.84 -0.94
CA PHE A 54 6.79 1.79 -1.18
C PHE A 54 7.77 1.19 -2.17
N ALA A 55 8.17 1.95 -3.18
CA ALA A 55 9.23 1.58 -4.10
C ALA A 55 10.24 2.71 -4.29
N SER A 56 11.52 2.36 -4.37
CA SER A 56 12.61 3.23 -4.81
C SER A 56 13.73 2.41 -5.44
N ALA A 57 14.73 3.08 -6.02
CA ALA A 57 15.94 2.44 -6.53
C ALA A 57 15.72 1.19 -7.42
N MET A 58 14.57 1.15 -8.11
CA MET A 58 14.14 0.01 -8.92
C MET A 58 15.08 -0.16 -10.09
N LYS A 59 15.59 -1.40 -10.30
CA LYS A 59 16.53 -1.70 -11.39
C LYS A 59 15.85 -2.27 -12.63
N GLN A 60 14.61 -2.73 -12.46
CA GLN A 60 13.73 -3.15 -13.54
C GLN A 60 12.26 -2.94 -13.14
N ASP A 61 11.38 -2.94 -14.13
CA ASP A 61 9.94 -2.90 -13.89
C ASP A 61 9.50 -4.16 -13.12
N TYR A 62 8.54 -4.02 -12.20
CA TYR A 62 8.09 -5.10 -11.33
C TYR A 62 6.57 -5.07 -11.15
N LEU A 63 5.94 -6.23 -11.30
CA LEU A 63 4.50 -6.40 -11.06
C LEU A 63 4.26 -6.86 -9.62
N VAL A 64 3.48 -6.08 -8.88
CA VAL A 64 3.06 -6.42 -7.52
C VAL A 64 1.62 -6.89 -7.56
N TYR A 65 1.40 -8.13 -7.13
CA TYR A 65 0.08 -8.74 -7.01
C TYR A 65 -0.42 -8.65 -5.57
N PRO A 66 -1.74 -8.63 -5.32
CA PRO A 66 -2.28 -8.58 -3.96
C PRO A 66 -1.73 -9.67 -3.05
N SER A 67 -1.65 -10.90 -3.56
CA SER A 67 -1.13 -12.07 -2.84
C SER A 67 0.31 -11.90 -2.35
N MET A 68 1.15 -11.11 -3.02
CA MET A 68 2.55 -10.89 -2.64
C MET A 68 2.68 -10.07 -1.35
N ILE A 69 1.72 -9.18 -1.08
CA ILE A 69 1.70 -8.33 0.12
C ILE A 69 0.70 -8.82 1.17
N GLY A 70 0.06 -9.97 0.93
CA GLY A 70 -1.01 -10.51 1.77
C GLY A 70 -2.27 -9.64 1.76
N ALA A 71 -2.52 -8.91 0.68
CA ALA A 71 -3.72 -8.11 0.48
C ALA A 71 -4.83 -8.93 -0.19
N GLN A 72 -6.08 -8.55 0.08
CA GLN A 72 -7.23 -8.98 -0.72
C GLN A 72 -7.36 -8.09 -1.96
N PRO A 73 -8.05 -8.55 -3.01
CA PRO A 73 -8.45 -7.69 -4.12
C PRO A 73 -9.20 -6.46 -3.63
N GLY A 74 -8.93 -5.31 -4.24
CA GLY A 74 -9.51 -4.06 -3.81
C GLY A 74 -9.19 -2.92 -4.76
N VAL A 75 -8.83 -1.77 -4.17
CA VAL A 75 -8.45 -0.59 -4.93
C VAL A 75 -7.09 -0.08 -4.52
N ILE A 76 -6.41 0.56 -5.47
CA ILE A 76 -5.10 1.18 -5.30
C ILE A 76 -5.10 2.61 -5.82
N TRP A 77 -4.37 3.49 -5.15
CA TRP A 77 -4.10 4.85 -5.62
C TRP A 77 -2.68 5.29 -5.25
N SER A 78 -2.14 6.24 -6.01
CA SER A 78 -0.84 6.84 -5.73
C SER A 78 -0.98 7.95 -4.68
N TYR A 79 0.05 8.12 -3.86
CA TYR A 79 0.17 9.26 -2.95
C TYR A 79 0.10 10.61 -3.67
N ASP A 80 0.62 10.70 -4.90
CA ASP A 80 0.63 11.96 -5.65
C ASP A 80 -0.75 12.33 -6.20
N ASN A 81 -1.67 11.37 -6.31
CA ASN A 81 -3.00 11.60 -6.85
C ASN A 81 -4.02 10.58 -6.30
N SER A 82 -4.70 10.95 -5.22
CA SER A 82 -5.79 10.14 -4.64
C SER A 82 -7.12 10.26 -5.38
N SER A 83 -7.23 11.15 -6.38
CA SER A 83 -8.44 11.29 -7.19
C SER A 83 -8.57 10.22 -8.27
N ILE A 84 -7.46 9.54 -8.60
CA ILE A 84 -7.42 8.43 -9.53
C ILE A 84 -7.24 7.14 -8.73
N VAL A 85 -8.32 6.37 -8.67
CA VAL A 85 -8.37 5.08 -8.01
C VAL A 85 -8.50 4.00 -9.07
N SER A 86 -7.70 2.95 -8.97
CA SER A 86 -7.69 1.81 -9.90
C SER A 86 -8.02 0.53 -9.17
N VAL A 87 -8.56 -0.45 -9.91
CA VAL A 87 -8.76 -1.81 -9.41
C VAL A 87 -7.38 -2.44 -9.15
N PHE A 88 -7.26 -3.17 -8.05
CA PHE A 88 -6.07 -3.92 -7.69
C PHE A 88 -6.45 -5.37 -7.39
N ASP A 89 -6.18 -6.25 -8.35
CA ASP A 89 -6.48 -7.68 -8.29
C ASP A 89 -5.43 -8.47 -9.10
N ASP A 90 -5.62 -9.78 -9.26
CA ASP A 90 -4.65 -10.62 -9.99
C ASP A 90 -4.62 -10.36 -11.51
N ILE A 91 -5.65 -9.72 -12.07
CA ILE A 91 -5.72 -9.32 -13.48
C ILE A 91 -5.12 -7.91 -13.67
N ASN A 92 -5.25 -7.07 -12.64
CA ASN A 92 -4.82 -5.68 -12.59
C ASN A 92 -3.76 -5.47 -11.49
N PRO A 93 -2.55 -6.05 -11.64
CA PRO A 93 -1.48 -5.84 -10.68
C PRO A 93 -0.93 -4.42 -10.75
N LEU A 94 -0.25 -3.98 -9.69
CA LEU A 94 0.49 -2.72 -9.70
C LEU A 94 1.76 -2.88 -10.53
N ASN A 95 1.91 -2.07 -11.57
CA ASN A 95 3.17 -1.96 -12.31
C ASN A 95 4.08 -0.88 -11.70
N VAL A 96 5.14 -1.32 -11.01
CA VAL A 96 6.19 -0.46 -10.48
C VAL A 96 7.25 -0.26 -11.56
N SER A 97 7.32 0.95 -12.13
CA SER A 97 8.31 1.22 -13.18
C SER A 97 9.66 1.69 -12.64
N ALA A 98 10.75 1.07 -13.10
CA ALA A 98 12.11 1.46 -12.76
C ALA A 98 12.47 2.87 -13.25
N SER A 99 11.90 3.29 -14.38
CA SER A 99 12.10 4.64 -14.91
C SER A 99 11.49 5.72 -14.01
N LYS A 100 10.44 5.39 -13.24
CA LYS A 100 9.74 6.31 -12.35
C LYS A 100 10.23 6.23 -10.91
N CYS A 101 10.56 5.03 -10.42
CA CYS A 101 10.88 4.76 -9.03
C CYS A 101 12.39 4.45 -8.87
N HIS A 102 13.25 5.40 -9.24
CA HIS A 102 14.70 5.26 -9.23
C HIS A 102 15.35 5.83 -7.95
N ASP A 103 16.69 5.87 -7.88
CA ASP A 103 17.44 6.21 -6.66
C ASP A 103 17.11 7.60 -6.05
N LEU A 104 16.53 8.51 -6.83
CA LEU A 104 16.12 9.86 -6.40
C LEU A 104 14.60 10.07 -6.41
N SER A 105 13.83 9.04 -6.73
CA SER A 105 12.38 9.11 -6.87
C SER A 105 11.71 8.01 -6.06
N ILE A 106 10.92 8.44 -5.09
CA ILE A 106 10.15 7.57 -4.21
C ILE A 106 8.75 7.47 -4.78
N CYS A 107 8.26 6.24 -4.91
CA CYS A 107 6.89 5.97 -5.27
C CYS A 107 6.15 5.35 -4.09
N LEU A 108 4.94 5.84 -3.82
CA LEU A 108 4.12 5.42 -2.69
C LEU A 108 2.69 5.18 -3.16
N TRP A 109 2.16 4.00 -2.86
CA TRP A 109 0.78 3.63 -3.14
C TRP A 109 0.08 3.12 -1.90
N TYR A 110 -1.24 3.23 -1.92
CA TYR A 110 -2.11 2.77 -0.87
C TYR A 110 -3.11 1.79 -1.43
N VAL A 111 -3.37 0.73 -0.67
CA VAL A 111 -4.36 -0.29 -1.03
C VAL A 111 -5.43 -0.31 0.04
N SER A 112 -6.69 -0.25 -0.40
CA SER A 112 -7.86 -0.46 0.45
C SER A 112 -8.61 -1.69 -0.06
N PRO A 113 -9.11 -2.55 0.86
CA PRO A 113 -10.10 -3.54 0.48
C PRO A 113 -11.37 -2.82 0.01
N VAL A 114 -12.13 -3.49 -0.84
CA VAL A 114 -13.49 -3.04 -1.20
C VAL A 114 -14.47 -3.67 -0.22
N ILE A 115 -15.26 -2.83 0.42
CA ILE A 115 -16.26 -3.23 1.40
C ILE A 115 -17.63 -3.11 0.75
N GLU A 116 -18.44 -4.16 0.91
CA GLU A 116 -19.81 -4.20 0.42
C GLU A 116 -20.76 -3.73 1.54
N LEU A 117 -21.61 -2.74 1.25
CA LEU A 117 -22.76 -2.39 2.10
C LEU A 117 -23.98 -3.21 1.68
N THR A 118 -25.04 -3.19 2.49
CA THR A 118 -26.33 -3.79 2.13
C THR A 118 -26.76 -3.37 0.72
N GLY A 119 -26.90 -4.35 -0.19
CA GLY A 119 -27.21 -4.13 -1.60
C GLY A 119 -26.02 -4.44 -2.52
N SER A 120 -25.89 -3.68 -3.62
CA SER A 120 -24.81 -3.78 -4.61
C SER A 120 -23.80 -2.62 -4.53
N THR A 121 -23.91 -1.78 -3.50
CA THR A 121 -23.04 -0.62 -3.32
C THR A 121 -21.72 -1.03 -2.69
N LYS A 122 -20.63 -0.68 -3.36
CA LYS A 122 -19.25 -0.95 -2.95
C LYS A 122 -18.54 0.35 -2.60
N TYR A 123 -17.76 0.34 -1.53
CA TYR A 123 -16.94 1.49 -1.14
C TYR A 123 -15.55 1.04 -0.74
N ALA A 124 -14.60 1.98 -0.74
CA ALA A 124 -13.25 1.80 -0.27
C ALA A 124 -12.87 3.00 0.59
N LEU A 125 -12.11 2.76 1.65
CA LEU A 125 -11.70 3.81 2.58
C LEU A 125 -10.28 4.27 2.24
N LEU A 126 -10.15 5.53 1.84
CA LEU A 126 -8.86 6.09 1.44
C LEU A 126 -8.06 6.69 2.61
N GLY A 127 -8.72 6.99 3.74
CA GLY A 127 -8.05 7.56 4.91
C GLY A 127 -7.53 8.98 4.73
N GLU A 128 -6.44 9.31 5.42
CA GLU A 128 -5.76 10.60 5.30
C GLU A 128 -4.82 10.61 4.07
N CYS A 129 -5.36 10.86 2.87
CA CYS A 129 -4.60 10.86 1.60
C CYS A 129 -3.39 11.81 1.59
N ASN A 130 -3.38 12.81 2.46
CA ASN A 130 -2.30 13.79 2.61
C ASN A 130 -1.19 13.35 3.58
N LYS A 131 -1.21 12.12 4.08
CA LYS A 131 -0.22 11.54 5.01
C LYS A 131 0.49 10.36 4.35
N TRP A 132 1.70 10.04 4.82
CA TRP A 132 2.44 8.85 4.36
C TRP A 132 1.86 7.53 4.86
N THR A 133 1.12 7.59 5.97
CA THR A 133 0.32 6.50 6.50
C THR A 133 -1.13 6.92 6.43
N ALA A 134 -1.80 6.51 5.36
CA ALA A 134 -3.18 6.92 5.09
C ALA A 134 -4.16 6.39 6.17
N ILE A 135 -3.92 5.18 6.69
CA ILE A 135 -4.75 4.53 7.71
C ILE A 135 -3.88 4.10 8.89
N SER A 136 -4.26 4.49 10.11
CA SER A 136 -3.56 4.16 11.36
C SER A 136 -4.55 4.02 12.51
N HIS A 137 -4.32 3.03 13.40
CA HIS A 137 -5.08 2.86 14.65
C HIS A 137 -5.06 4.09 15.57
N GLN A 138 -4.06 4.95 15.43
CA GLN A 138 -3.95 6.18 16.21
C GLN A 138 -4.97 7.26 15.78
N ARG A 139 -5.74 6.98 14.72
CA ARG A 139 -6.73 7.87 14.11
C ARG A 139 -8.09 7.20 13.91
N ILE A 140 -8.08 5.95 13.45
CA ILE A 140 -9.27 5.18 13.14
C ILE A 140 -9.25 3.98 14.08
N ILE A 141 -10.22 3.92 15.00
CA ILE A 141 -10.27 2.88 16.04
C ILE A 141 -11.21 1.75 15.61
N SER A 142 -12.33 2.10 14.96
CA SER A 142 -13.30 1.16 14.40
C SER A 142 -13.84 1.66 13.06
N ILE A 143 -14.31 0.73 12.24
CA ILE A 143 -15.14 1.00 11.07
C ILE A 143 -16.49 0.32 11.33
N ASP A 144 -17.48 1.12 11.71
CA ASP A 144 -18.82 0.62 12.03
C ASP A 144 -19.74 0.81 10.83
N ASN A 145 -20.25 -0.30 10.30
CA ASN A 145 -21.28 -0.30 9.27
C ASN A 145 -22.64 -0.22 9.97
N GLN A 146 -23.02 0.98 10.43
CA GLN A 146 -24.37 1.18 10.94
C GLN A 146 -25.35 1.16 9.76
N ILE A 147 -26.19 0.13 9.75
CA ILE A 147 -27.38 -0.02 8.91
C ILE A 147 -28.58 0.39 9.75
#